data_AF-A0AAP0FJ88-F1
#
_entry.id   AF-A0AAP0FJ88-F1
#
_cell.length_a   1.000
_cell.length_b   1.000
_cell.length_c   1.000
_cell.angle_alpha   90.00
_cell.angle_beta   90.00
_cell.angle_gamma   90.00
#
_symmetry.space_group_name_H-M   'P 1'
#
loop_
_entity.id
_entity.type
_entity.pdbx_description
1 polymer ?
#
loop_
_entity_poly.entity_id
_entity_poly.type
_entity_poly.pdbx_seq_one_letter_code
_entity_poly.pdbx_strand_id
1 'polypeptide(L)'
;MSGNGYSRMESEYVHRHHNHETRENQCSSYVVKHIKAPVHLVWSLVRRFDQPQKYKPFISRCVMQGDPVIGSLREVNVKSGLPATTSTERLELLDDEAHILSIRIVGGDHRLKIEDETFIIAALMAMRHPKSIVLSGALAALIVMTVLSTGLGRIVPNLISRKHTNSLYTVYLCSSLLVYRTCGYAFSDQSIMVS
;
A
#
# COMPACT_ATOMS: atom_id res chain seq x y z
N MET A 1 41.68 -9.81 -21.40
CA MET A 1 40.60 -8.88 -21.80
C MET A 1 39.30 -9.52 -21.32
N SER A 2 38.42 -8.96 -20.51
CA SER A 2 38.22 -7.64 -19.87
C SER A 2 37.11 -7.83 -18.81
N GLY A 3 37.00 -7.00 -17.76
CA GLY A 3 35.68 -6.79 -17.14
C GLY A 3 35.54 -6.46 -15.65
N ASN A 4 36.54 -6.62 -14.78
CA ASN A 4 36.28 -6.54 -13.32
C ASN A 4 36.79 -5.29 -12.58
N GLY A 5 37.34 -4.30 -13.30
CA GLY A 5 37.91 -3.08 -12.70
C GLY A 5 36.93 -1.92 -12.53
N TYR A 6 35.84 -1.88 -13.31
CA TYR A 6 34.90 -0.74 -13.32
C TYR A 6 33.94 -0.72 -12.12
N SER A 7 33.58 -1.89 -11.58
CA SER A 7 32.56 -2.03 -10.54
C SER A 7 32.92 -1.44 -9.16
N ARG A 8 34.21 -1.43 -8.79
CA ARG A 8 34.63 -1.02 -7.44
C ARG A 8 34.50 0.49 -7.22
N MET A 9 34.90 1.28 -8.21
CA MET A 9 34.85 2.75 -8.11
C MET A 9 33.40 3.25 -8.12
N GLU A 10 32.53 2.61 -8.90
CA GLU A 10 31.09 2.87 -8.91
C GLU A 10 30.44 2.47 -7.58
N SER A 11 30.81 1.32 -7.03
CA SER A 11 30.35 0.88 -5.71
C SER A 11 30.77 1.84 -4.60
N GLU A 12 32.01 2.33 -4.61
CA GLU A 12 32.50 3.34 -3.65
C GLU A 12 31.81 4.71 -3.84
N TYR A 13 31.48 5.09 -5.07
CA TYR A 13 30.75 6.34 -5.33
C TYR A 13 29.29 6.24 -4.89
N VAL A 14 28.65 5.11 -5.16
CA VAL A 14 27.29 4.79 -4.72
C VAL A 14 27.25 4.72 -3.20
N HIS A 15 28.21 4.06 -2.56
CA HIS A 15 28.22 3.93 -1.11
C HIS A 15 28.36 5.29 -0.41
N ARG A 16 29.16 6.23 -0.96
CA ARG A 16 29.31 7.57 -0.38
C ARG A 16 28.05 8.43 -0.46
N HIS A 17 27.29 8.32 -1.54
CA HIS A 17 26.13 9.21 -1.78
C HIS A 17 24.77 8.54 -1.53
N HIS A 18 24.73 7.21 -1.41
CA HIS A 18 23.52 6.42 -1.16
C HIS A 18 23.55 5.67 0.18
N ASN A 19 24.43 6.04 1.13
CA ASN A 19 24.37 5.48 2.48
C ASN A 19 23.17 6.06 3.23
N HIS A 20 22.05 5.33 3.22
CA HIS A 20 20.95 5.59 4.12
C HIS A 20 21.06 4.63 5.30
N GLU A 21 21.25 5.16 6.50
CA GLU A 21 21.04 4.41 7.74
C GLU A 21 19.56 4.02 7.80
N THR A 22 19.26 2.80 7.37
CA THR A 22 17.90 2.26 7.38
C THR A 22 17.58 1.78 8.80
N ARG A 23 16.42 2.22 9.31
CA ARG A 23 15.82 1.64 10.52
C ARG A 23 15.23 0.27 10.20
N GLU A 24 14.88 -0.53 11.21
CA GLU A 24 14.33 -1.89 11.05
C GLU A 24 13.10 -1.97 10.12
N ASN A 25 12.36 -0.87 9.96
CA ASN A 25 11.18 -0.77 9.11
C ASN A 25 11.43 -0.05 7.77
N GLN A 26 12.68 0.17 7.39
CA GLN A 26 13.06 0.88 6.17
C GLN A 26 13.88 -0.02 5.26
N CYS A 27 13.67 0.11 3.96
CA CYS A 27 14.46 -0.56 2.94
C CYS A 27 15.18 0.50 2.11
N SER A 28 16.43 0.21 1.70
CA SER A 28 17.19 1.04 0.77
C SER A 28 17.62 0.20 -0.44
N SER A 29 17.52 0.78 -1.62
CA SER A 29 17.94 0.15 -2.87
C SER A 29 18.62 1.19 -3.75
N TYR A 30 19.58 0.77 -4.57
CA TYR A 30 20.22 1.62 -5.57
C TYR A 30 20.16 0.96 -6.95
N VAL A 31 20.14 1.78 -7.99
CA VAL A 31 20.13 1.33 -9.40
C VAL A 31 21.15 2.15 -10.17
N VAL A 32 22.06 1.47 -10.87
CA VAL A 32 23.04 2.10 -11.75
C VAL A 32 22.64 1.84 -13.20
N LYS A 33 22.64 2.89 -14.02
CA LYS A 33 22.33 2.79 -15.45
C LYS A 33 23.36 3.56 -16.27
N HIS A 34 24.06 2.86 -17.14
CA HIS A 34 25.00 3.49 -18.08
C HIS A 34 24.26 4.13 -19.24
N ILE A 35 24.63 5.36 -19.57
CA ILE A 35 24.08 6.14 -20.68
C ILE A 35 25.23 6.55 -21.60
N LYS A 36 25.10 6.30 -22.91
CA LYS A 36 26.08 6.70 -23.92
C LYS A 36 25.85 8.15 -24.35
N ALA A 37 26.06 9.10 -23.44
CA ALA A 37 25.95 10.53 -23.72
C ALA A 37 26.87 11.35 -22.79
N PRO A 38 27.31 12.55 -23.21
CA PRO A 38 28.04 13.47 -22.34
C PRO A 38 27.26 13.81 -21.06
N VAL A 39 27.98 13.89 -19.93
CA VAL A 39 27.40 14.14 -18.60
C VAL A 39 26.57 15.42 -18.57
N HIS A 40 27.07 16.51 -19.15
CA HIS A 40 26.37 17.79 -19.19
C HIS A 40 25.01 17.73 -19.91
N LEU A 41 24.87 16.90 -20.95
CA LEU A 41 23.59 16.71 -21.64
C LEU A 41 22.61 15.94 -20.78
N VAL A 42 23.07 14.84 -20.15
CA VAL A 42 22.25 14.04 -19.24
C VAL A 42 21.81 14.89 -18.05
N TRP A 43 22.73 15.66 -17.48
CA TRP A 43 22.46 16.54 -16.35
C TRP A 43 21.50 17.66 -16.71
N SER A 44 21.60 18.26 -17.91
CA SER A 44 20.65 19.28 -18.38
C SER A 44 19.19 18.78 -18.44
N LEU A 45 19.01 17.46 -18.50
CA LEU A 45 17.71 16.80 -18.45
C LEU A 45 17.32 16.43 -17.02
N VAL A 46 18.22 15.78 -16.28
CA VAL A 46 17.96 15.27 -14.92
C VAL A 46 17.75 16.41 -13.92
N ARG A 47 18.51 17.51 -14.03
CA ARG A 47 18.42 18.70 -13.15
C ARG A 47 17.07 19.41 -13.20
N ARG A 48 16.23 19.10 -14.20
CA ARG A 48 14.88 19.69 -14.36
C ARG A 48 13.92 19.10 -13.34
N PHE A 49 13.91 19.71 -12.16
CA PHE A 49 12.99 19.35 -11.10
C PHE A 49 11.53 19.70 -11.45
N ASP A 50 11.29 20.66 -12.33
CA ASP A 50 9.95 21.03 -12.82
C ASP A 50 9.38 20.05 -13.86
N GLN A 51 10.22 19.37 -14.64
CA GLN A 51 9.81 18.56 -15.80
C GLN A 51 10.28 17.09 -15.78
N PRO A 52 9.95 16.31 -14.72
CA PRO A 52 10.38 14.92 -14.61
C PRO A 52 9.75 13.99 -15.66
N GLN A 53 8.62 14.36 -16.25
CA GLN A 53 7.94 13.61 -17.33
C GLN A 53 8.82 13.37 -18.57
N LYS A 54 9.86 14.20 -18.77
CA LYS A 54 10.76 14.06 -19.92
C LYS A 54 11.67 12.84 -19.83
N TYR A 55 11.97 12.38 -18.62
CA TYR A 55 12.88 11.24 -18.40
C TYR A 55 12.27 10.13 -17.54
N LYS A 56 11.16 10.37 -16.83
CA LYS A 56 10.41 9.36 -16.06
C LYS A 56 9.12 8.98 -16.81
N PRO A 57 9.04 7.79 -17.43
CA PRO A 57 7.92 7.43 -18.32
C PRO A 57 6.58 7.20 -17.59
N PHE A 58 6.61 7.02 -16.26
CA PHE A 58 5.42 6.77 -15.44
C PHE A 58 4.76 8.04 -14.89
N ILE A 59 5.36 9.21 -15.13
CA ILE A 59 4.78 10.49 -14.72
C ILE A 59 3.88 11.00 -15.84
N SER A 60 2.63 11.30 -15.48
CA SER A 60 1.63 11.87 -16.38
C SER A 60 1.67 13.40 -16.33
N ARG A 61 1.81 13.98 -15.14
CA ARG A 61 1.81 15.43 -14.92
C ARG A 61 2.74 15.81 -13.77
N CYS A 62 3.35 16.98 -13.88
CA CYS A 62 4.10 17.61 -12.79
C CYS A 62 3.56 19.03 -12.60
N VAL A 63 3.34 19.42 -11.34
CA VAL A 63 2.94 20.77 -10.95
C VAL A 63 3.96 21.27 -9.92
N MET A 64 4.60 22.39 -10.22
CA MET A 64 5.58 23.03 -9.34
C MET A 64 5.25 24.52 -9.24
N GLN A 65 5.39 25.09 -8.06
CA GLN A 65 5.19 26.52 -7.84
C GLN A 65 6.53 27.24 -7.79
N GLY A 66 6.74 28.19 -8.69
CA GLY A 66 7.95 29.00 -8.75
C GLY A 66 9.15 28.26 -9.35
N ASP A 67 10.34 28.83 -9.15
CA ASP A 67 11.61 28.27 -9.63
C ASP A 67 12.13 27.16 -8.70
N PRO A 68 12.95 26.22 -9.22
CA PRO A 68 13.48 25.12 -8.43
C PRO A 68 14.60 25.63 -7.52
N VAL A 69 14.25 25.95 -6.27
CA VAL A 69 15.17 26.30 -5.20
C VAL A 69 15.23 25.14 -4.20
N ILE A 70 16.33 24.99 -3.46
CA ILE A 70 16.42 23.99 -2.39
C ILE A 70 15.25 24.17 -1.42
N GLY A 71 14.52 23.09 -1.14
CA GLY A 71 13.29 23.10 -0.36
C GLY A 71 12.00 23.25 -1.17
N SER A 72 12.07 23.59 -2.46
CA SER A 72 10.89 23.65 -3.33
C SER A 72 10.17 22.30 -3.40
N LEU A 73 8.85 22.36 -3.46
CA LEU A 73 7.98 21.20 -3.58
C LEU A 73 7.44 21.09 -5.01
N ARG A 74 7.31 19.86 -5.50
CA ARG A 74 6.56 19.53 -6.71
C ARG A 74 5.54 18.44 -6.40
N GLU A 75 4.39 18.53 -7.04
CA GLU A 75 3.39 17.48 -7.05
C GLU A 75 3.45 16.75 -8.40
N VAL A 76 3.79 15.46 -8.35
CA VAL A 76 3.81 14.60 -9.53
C VAL A 76 2.59 13.68 -9.51
N ASN A 77 1.89 13.66 -10.63
CA ASN A 77 0.87 12.66 -10.89
C ASN A 77 1.50 11.54 -11.71
N VAL A 78 1.22 10.30 -11.33
CA VAL A 78 1.64 9.14 -12.10
C VAL A 78 0.49 8.68 -13.01
N LYS A 79 0.80 7.79 -13.97
CA LYS A 79 -0.22 7.24 -14.87
C LYS A 79 -1.24 6.38 -14.11
N SER A 80 -2.49 6.36 -14.59
CA SER A 80 -3.57 5.56 -14.01
C SER A 80 -3.25 4.06 -14.04
N GLY A 81 -3.70 3.31 -13.01
CA GLY A 81 -3.43 1.88 -12.84
C GLY A 81 -2.29 1.55 -11.86
N LEU A 82 -1.64 2.58 -11.29
CA LEU A 82 -0.70 2.43 -10.18
C LEU A 82 -1.45 2.64 -8.83
N PRO A 83 -1.00 1.98 -7.74
CA PRO A 83 -1.66 2.07 -6.44
C PRO A 83 -1.58 3.45 -5.78
N ALA A 84 -0.70 4.31 -6.28
CA ALA A 84 -0.68 5.74 -5.99
C ALA A 84 -0.84 6.50 -7.28
N THR A 85 -1.56 7.61 -7.21
CA THR A 85 -1.86 8.50 -8.32
C THR A 85 -1.12 9.83 -8.15
N THR A 86 -0.77 10.23 -6.91
CA THR A 86 -0.10 11.50 -6.63
C THR A 86 1.03 11.36 -5.60
N SER A 87 2.14 12.06 -5.84
CA SER A 87 3.28 12.12 -4.94
C SER A 87 3.78 13.55 -4.81
N THR A 88 3.97 14.00 -3.58
CA THR A 88 4.57 15.30 -3.24
C THR A 88 6.04 15.09 -2.94
N GLU A 89 6.88 15.71 -3.74
CA GLU A 89 8.33 15.57 -3.69
C GLU A 89 9.00 16.91 -3.33
N ARG A 90 10.00 16.87 -2.46
CA ARG A 90 10.81 18.01 -2.02
C ARG A 90 12.20 17.91 -2.59
N LEU A 91 12.70 19.04 -3.12
CA LEU A 91 14.10 19.17 -3.51
C LEU A 91 14.98 19.34 -2.26
N GLU A 92 15.88 18.40 -2.01
CA GLU A 92 16.79 18.41 -0.85
C GLU A 92 18.18 18.94 -1.24
N LEU A 93 18.66 18.57 -2.43
CA LEU A 93 19.96 18.99 -2.94
C LEU A 93 19.90 19.13 -4.46
N LEU A 94 20.51 20.20 -4.96
CA LEU A 94 20.78 20.39 -6.38
C LEU A 94 22.20 20.95 -6.52
N ASP A 95 23.13 20.09 -6.92
CA ASP A 95 24.54 20.42 -7.12
C ASP A 95 24.91 20.26 -8.59
N ASP A 96 25.18 21.37 -9.27
CA ASP A 96 25.54 21.40 -10.68
C ASP A 96 27.00 21.00 -10.96
N GLU A 97 27.90 21.12 -9.98
CA GLU A 97 29.31 20.73 -10.13
C GLU A 97 29.46 19.22 -9.94
N ALA A 98 28.87 18.68 -8.87
CA ALA A 98 28.88 17.25 -8.59
C ALA A 98 27.85 16.48 -9.43
N HIS A 99 26.93 17.17 -10.12
CA HIS A 99 25.83 16.60 -10.90
C HIS A 99 24.90 15.71 -10.03
N ILE A 100 24.56 16.20 -8.84
CA ILE A 100 23.79 15.47 -7.83
C ILE A 100 22.43 16.15 -7.63
N LEU A 101 21.36 15.37 -7.80
CA LEU A 101 19.98 15.76 -7.50
C LEU A 101 19.42 14.83 -6.42
N SER A 102 19.11 15.38 -5.25
CA SER A 102 18.46 14.64 -4.17
C SER A 102 17.04 15.13 -3.96
N ILE A 103 16.11 14.18 -3.91
CA ILE A 103 14.68 14.44 -3.78
C ILE A 103 14.14 13.54 -2.68
N ARG A 104 13.32 14.11 -1.80
CA ARG A 104 12.60 13.38 -0.76
C ARG A 104 11.12 13.36 -1.08
N ILE A 105 10.50 12.19 -1.04
CA ILE A 105 9.03 12.09 -1.06
C ILE A 105 8.53 12.48 0.33
N VAL A 106 7.73 13.54 0.40
CA VAL A 106 7.17 14.08 1.66
C VAL A 106 5.75 13.58 1.89
N GLY A 107 5.01 13.33 0.81
CA GLY A 107 3.62 12.90 0.88
C GLY A 107 3.11 12.37 -0.44
N GLY A 108 1.83 12.05 -0.47
CA GLY A 108 1.13 11.50 -1.62
C GLY A 108 -0.17 10.83 -1.20
N ASP A 109 -0.95 10.37 -2.17
CA ASP A 109 -2.19 9.63 -1.93
C ASP A 109 -1.99 8.22 -1.38
N HIS A 110 -0.73 7.79 -1.20
CA HIS A 110 -0.36 6.62 -0.41
C HIS A 110 -0.92 6.62 1.03
N ARG A 111 -1.41 7.75 1.57
CA ARG A 111 -2.09 7.84 2.88
C ARG A 111 -3.62 7.77 2.82
N LEU A 112 -4.24 7.69 1.66
CA LEU A 112 -5.70 7.66 1.49
C LEU A 112 -6.25 6.25 1.32
N LYS A 113 -5.77 5.28 2.11
CA LYS A 113 -6.31 3.91 2.16
C LYS A 113 -6.78 3.46 3.55
N ILE A 114 -7.03 4.39 4.47
CA ILE A 114 -7.65 4.01 5.75
C ILE A 114 -9.13 3.60 5.55
N GLU A 115 -9.76 3.98 4.43
CA GLU A 115 -11.09 3.45 4.05
C GLU A 115 -11.01 2.14 3.23
N ASP A 116 -9.83 1.84 2.68
CA ASP A 116 -9.55 0.61 1.93
C ASP A 116 -9.03 -0.52 2.82
N GLU A 117 -8.71 -0.32 4.10
CA GLU A 117 -8.33 -1.44 4.98
C GLU A 117 -9.46 -2.48 5.06
N THR A 118 -10.71 -2.03 5.15
CA THR A 118 -11.89 -2.91 5.11
C THR A 118 -12.04 -3.61 3.76
N PHE A 119 -11.81 -2.88 2.65
CA PHE A 119 -11.90 -3.42 1.30
C PHE A 119 -10.76 -4.39 0.99
N ILE A 120 -9.55 -4.15 1.50
CA ILE A 120 -8.36 -4.98 1.35
C ILE A 120 -8.46 -6.22 2.22
N ILE A 121 -8.97 -6.12 3.46
CA ILE A 121 -9.26 -7.30 4.29
C ILE A 121 -10.35 -8.15 3.63
N ALA A 122 -11.41 -7.53 3.10
CA ALA A 122 -12.46 -8.23 2.35
C ALA A 122 -11.92 -8.88 1.06
N ALA A 123 -11.07 -8.18 0.31
CA ALA A 123 -10.44 -8.69 -0.91
C ALA A 123 -9.41 -9.79 -0.61
N LEU A 124 -8.63 -9.67 0.47
CA LEU A 124 -7.73 -10.73 0.96
C LEU A 124 -8.52 -11.97 1.39
N MET A 125 -9.61 -11.80 2.14
CA MET A 125 -10.51 -12.91 2.48
C MET A 125 -11.10 -13.56 1.22
N ALA A 126 -11.45 -12.78 0.19
CA ALA A 126 -11.98 -13.29 -1.07
C ALA A 126 -10.93 -13.96 -1.98
N MET A 127 -9.65 -13.58 -1.87
CA MET A 127 -8.55 -14.12 -2.69
C MET A 127 -7.87 -15.34 -2.09
N ARG A 128 -7.90 -15.51 -0.75
CA ARG A 128 -7.25 -16.64 -0.06
C ARG A 128 -8.18 -17.78 0.38
N HIS A 129 -9.50 -17.58 0.35
CA HIS A 129 -10.47 -18.62 0.69
C HIS A 129 -11.43 -18.92 -0.48
N PRO A 130 -11.92 -20.17 -0.62
CA PRO A 130 -12.95 -20.47 -1.59
C PRO A 130 -14.18 -19.59 -1.33
N LYS A 131 -14.72 -19.03 -2.42
CA LYS A 131 -15.82 -18.04 -2.42
C LYS A 131 -17.02 -18.44 -1.56
N SER A 132 -17.22 -19.75 -1.33
CA SER A 132 -18.28 -20.30 -0.47
C SER A 132 -18.16 -19.92 1.01
N ILE A 133 -16.95 -19.87 1.57
CA ILE A 133 -16.75 -19.60 3.01
C ILE A 133 -17.04 -18.14 3.32
N VAL A 134 -16.50 -17.22 2.52
CA VAL A 134 -16.73 -15.77 2.69
C VAL A 134 -18.21 -15.43 2.47
N LEU A 135 -18.84 -16.01 1.45
CA LEU A 135 -20.26 -15.85 1.19
C LEU A 135 -21.10 -16.36 2.37
N SER A 136 -20.77 -17.53 2.93
CA SER A 136 -21.50 -18.08 4.08
C SER A 136 -21.36 -17.23 5.33
N GLY A 137 -20.18 -16.66 5.59
CA GLY A 137 -19.94 -15.79 6.74
C GLY A 137 -20.69 -14.48 6.64
N ALA A 138 -20.66 -13.85 5.46
CA ALA A 138 -21.38 -12.61 5.18
C ALA A 138 -22.91 -12.82 5.24
N LEU A 139 -23.42 -13.91 4.65
CA LEU A 139 -24.84 -14.25 4.67
C LEU A 139 -25.33 -14.56 6.10
N ALA A 140 -24.56 -15.31 6.89
CA ALA A 140 -24.89 -15.60 8.28
C ALA A 140 -24.93 -14.33 9.14
N ALA A 141 -23.93 -13.45 9.01
CA ALA A 141 -23.91 -12.16 9.70
C ALA A 141 -25.11 -11.28 9.32
N LEU A 142 -25.45 -11.24 8.03
CA LEU A 142 -26.59 -10.47 7.53
C LEU A 142 -27.91 -11.01 8.10
N ILE A 143 -28.11 -12.33 8.08
CA ILE A 143 -29.30 -12.98 8.66
C ILE A 143 -29.40 -12.68 10.17
N VAL A 144 -28.30 -12.78 10.91
CA VAL A 144 -28.28 -12.49 12.35
C VAL A 144 -28.66 -11.05 12.63
N MET A 145 -28.09 -10.08 11.89
CA MET A 145 -28.45 -8.67 12.03
C MET A 145 -29.92 -8.41 11.67
N THR A 146 -30.43 -9.01 10.59
CA THR A 146 -31.82 -8.86 10.20
C THR A 146 -32.79 -9.45 11.23
N VAL A 147 -32.47 -10.60 11.82
CA VAL A 147 -33.30 -11.23 12.86
C VAL A 147 -33.25 -10.44 14.16
N LEU A 148 -32.08 -9.95 14.58
CA LEU A 148 -31.95 -9.06 15.74
C LEU A 148 -32.77 -7.77 15.54
N SER A 149 -32.65 -7.15 14.36
CA SER A 149 -33.32 -5.88 14.05
C SER A 149 -34.84 -6.04 13.91
N THR A 150 -35.30 -7.09 13.21
CA THR A 150 -36.74 -7.39 13.04
C THR A 150 -37.34 -7.93 14.33
N GLY A 151 -36.59 -8.75 15.08
CA GLY A 151 -36.99 -9.31 16.36
C GLY A 151 -37.17 -8.22 17.40
N LEU A 152 -36.19 -7.35 17.60
CA LEU A 152 -36.33 -6.21 18.50
C LEU A 152 -37.41 -5.24 17.99
N GLY A 153 -37.44 -4.92 16.70
CA GLY A 153 -38.44 -4.00 16.12
C GLY A 153 -39.90 -4.48 16.19
N ARG A 154 -40.15 -5.80 16.15
CA ARG A 154 -41.52 -6.37 16.23
C ARG A 154 -41.91 -6.98 17.58
N ILE A 155 -40.95 -7.40 18.40
CA ILE A 155 -41.20 -8.10 19.68
C ILE A 155 -41.15 -7.13 20.86
N VAL A 156 -40.38 -6.04 20.78
CA VAL A 156 -40.28 -5.01 21.85
C VAL A 156 -41.62 -4.37 22.24
N PRO A 157 -42.64 -4.23 21.37
CA PRO A 157 -43.90 -3.69 21.85
C PRO A 157 -44.81 -4.70 22.56
N ASN A 158 -44.58 -6.02 22.52
CA ASN A 158 -45.69 -6.92 22.88
C ASN A 158 -45.46 -8.23 23.65
N LEU A 159 -44.26 -8.72 24.00
CA LEU A 159 -44.21 -9.91 24.88
C LEU A 159 -42.91 -10.08 25.68
N ILE A 160 -42.98 -9.75 26.97
CA ILE A 160 -42.16 -10.35 28.01
C ILE A 160 -42.52 -11.85 28.11
N SER A 161 -41.66 -12.71 27.54
CA SER A 161 -41.54 -14.10 27.99
C SER A 161 -40.12 -14.63 27.74
N ARG A 162 -39.34 -14.66 28.82
CA ARG A 162 -37.90 -14.99 28.91
C ARG A 162 -37.50 -16.37 28.36
N LYS A 163 -38.47 -17.29 28.17
CA LYS A 163 -38.19 -18.70 27.86
C LYS A 163 -37.96 -18.95 26.35
N HIS A 164 -38.69 -18.27 25.47
CA HIS A 164 -38.55 -18.46 24.02
C HIS A 164 -37.36 -17.69 23.43
N THR A 165 -37.05 -16.52 23.99
CA THR A 165 -35.88 -15.74 23.61
C THR A 165 -34.59 -16.52 23.90
N ASN A 166 -34.45 -17.10 25.09
CA ASN A 166 -33.22 -17.82 25.48
C ASN A 166 -33.00 -19.08 24.62
N SER A 167 -34.05 -19.86 24.35
CA SER A 167 -33.95 -21.04 23.46
C SER A 167 -33.49 -20.65 22.05
N LEU A 168 -34.06 -19.58 21.49
CA LEU A 168 -33.71 -19.10 20.16
C LEU A 168 -32.26 -18.56 20.12
N TYR A 169 -31.85 -17.75 21.11
CA TYR A 169 -30.47 -17.29 21.26
C TYR A 169 -29.49 -18.47 21.43
N THR A 170 -29.89 -19.54 22.13
CA THR A 170 -29.07 -20.74 22.31
C THR A 170 -28.89 -21.49 20.99
N VAL A 171 -29.95 -21.62 20.17
CA VAL A 171 -29.85 -22.23 18.84
C VAL A 171 -28.99 -21.38 17.89
N TYR A 172 -29.12 -20.04 17.94
CA TYR A 172 -28.28 -19.13 17.15
C TYR A 172 -26.82 -19.13 17.59
N LEU A 173 -26.56 -19.18 18.89
CA LEU A 173 -25.21 -19.30 19.43
C LEU A 173 -24.62 -20.65 19.05
N CYS A 174 -25.40 -21.74 19.15
CA CYS A 174 -24.95 -23.08 18.81
C CYS A 174 -24.67 -23.24 17.31
N SER A 175 -25.50 -22.67 16.43
CA SER A 175 -25.25 -22.67 14.98
C SER A 175 -24.05 -21.80 14.60
N SER A 176 -23.89 -20.62 15.22
CA SER A 176 -22.72 -19.77 15.03
C SER A 176 -21.43 -20.44 15.53
N LEU A 177 -21.48 -21.13 16.68
CA LEU A 177 -20.34 -21.87 17.24
C LEU A 177 -20.02 -23.13 16.42
N LEU A 178 -21.02 -23.78 15.82
CA LEU A 178 -20.85 -24.90 14.90
C LEU A 178 -20.14 -24.43 13.62
N VAL A 179 -20.54 -23.27 13.08
CA VAL A 179 -19.88 -22.61 11.94
C VAL A 179 -18.46 -22.17 12.31
N TYR A 180 -18.24 -21.65 13.52
CA TYR A 180 -16.91 -21.29 14.00
C TYR A 180 -16.01 -22.51 14.18
N ARG A 181 -16.56 -23.65 14.65
CA ARG A 181 -15.84 -24.91 14.72
C ARG A 181 -15.54 -25.46 13.33
N THR A 182 -16.49 -25.51 12.41
CA THR A 182 -16.25 -26.05 11.05
C THR A 182 -15.30 -25.15 10.25
N CYS A 183 -15.39 -23.82 10.35
CA CYS A 183 -14.39 -22.90 9.78
C CYS A 183 -13.04 -22.96 10.52
N GLY A 184 -13.04 -23.13 11.85
CA GLY A 184 -11.82 -23.26 12.65
C GLY A 184 -11.05 -24.56 12.38
N TYR A 185 -11.74 -25.68 12.15
CA TYR A 185 -11.13 -26.93 11.71
C TYR A 185 -10.53 -26.80 10.30
N ALA A 186 -11.14 -26.01 9.40
CA ALA A 186 -10.56 -25.70 8.09
C ALA A 186 -9.36 -24.75 8.16
N PHE A 187 -9.24 -23.92 9.22
CA PHE A 187 -8.10 -23.02 9.43
C PHE A 187 -6.92 -23.70 10.14
N SER A 188 -7.19 -24.72 10.98
CA SER A 188 -6.14 -25.40 11.74
C SER A 188 -5.30 -26.39 10.92
N ASP A 189 -5.75 -26.79 9.72
CA ASP A 189 -5.02 -27.72 8.83
C ASP A 189 -4.10 -27.00 7.82
N GLN A 190 -3.98 -25.67 7.90
CA GLN A 190 -3.09 -24.90 7.03
C GLN A 190 -2.16 -23.99 7.81
N SER A 191 -1.45 -24.59 8.77
CA SER A 191 -0.18 -24.06 9.27
C SER A 191 0.89 -24.16 8.18
N ILE A 192 0.82 -23.32 7.16
CA ILE A 192 1.94 -23.15 6.22
C ILE A 192 2.81 -22.01 6.72
N MET A 193 3.84 -22.44 7.46
CA MET A 193 5.22 -21.96 7.48
C MET A 193 5.45 -20.70 6.61
N VAL A 194 5.55 -19.55 7.27
CA VAL A 194 6.09 -18.33 6.66
C VAL A 194 7.62 -18.45 6.70
N SER A 195 8.25 -18.57 5.53
CA SER A 195 9.68 -18.29 5.32
C SER A 195 9.82 -17.15 4.33
#